data_AF-A0A8J3PUC9-F1
#
_entry.id   AF-A0A8J3PUC9-F1
#
_cell.length_a   1.000
_cell.length_b   1.000
_cell.length_c   1.000
_cell.angle_alpha   90.00
_cell.angle_beta   90.00
_cell.angle_gamma   90.00
#
_symmetry.space_group_name_H-M   'P 1'
#
loop_
_entity.id
_entity.type
_entity.pdbx_description
1 polymer ?
#
loop_
_entity_poly.entity_id
_entity_poly.type
_entity_poly.pdbx_seq_one_letter_code
_entity_poly.pdbx_strand_id
1 'polypeptide(L)'
;MGIHPSWSVLAGASCVLALLLATLLLVAQPSFAGTPPPDPALLVAAPAEAQLEAPAEALAEAQLSVPGEVPGEVPGEVPGEVPGEAPQPPSLPLGADPPRRSLVGTFTATIRTWDATATAVRMDQDQAMHDLLSAGLRWKSSGHCVNADRRTCTSLEDIRYGTLMQAIDLKRVSGCPIIVTGGTEKGHAGGRFSHRKGFKVDIAHNACVDSFITRTYRFWKVRGDGADLYRPPPMPGLPPDLDVYADEPTHWDILFR
;
A
#
# COMPACT_ATOMS: atom_id res chain seq x y z
N MET A 1 -62.34 -44.20 16.23
CA MET A 1 -61.66 -44.71 17.44
C MET A 1 -60.18 -44.35 17.35
N GLY A 2 -59.71 -43.42 18.18
CA GLY A 2 -58.29 -43.13 18.36
C GLY A 2 -58.00 -43.23 19.86
N ILE A 3 -57.10 -44.14 20.22
CA ILE A 3 -56.70 -44.48 21.59
C ILE A 3 -55.33 -43.82 21.84
N HIS A 4 -55.24 -43.00 22.89
CA HIS A 4 -53.99 -42.49 23.50
C HIS A 4 -53.16 -43.66 24.08
N PRO A 5 -51.82 -43.62 24.31
CA PRO A 5 -51.20 -42.63 25.20
C PRO A 5 -49.67 -42.32 25.03
N SER A 6 -49.24 -41.41 25.91
CA SER A 6 -47.92 -40.93 26.32
C SER A 6 -46.74 -41.90 26.34
N TRP A 7 -45.54 -41.37 26.08
CA TRP A 7 -44.27 -41.86 26.67
C TRP A 7 -43.45 -40.69 27.22
N SER A 8 -43.10 -40.79 28.50
CA SER A 8 -42.06 -40.02 29.21
C SER A 8 -40.73 -40.80 29.18
N VAL A 9 -39.71 -40.25 29.88
CA VAL A 9 -38.44 -40.84 30.37
C VAL A 9 -37.29 -40.96 29.34
N LEU A 10 -35.98 -40.63 29.51
CA LEU A 10 -34.98 -40.31 30.57
C LEU A 10 -33.82 -39.52 29.88
N ALA A 11 -33.14 -38.49 30.40
CA ALA A 11 -32.14 -38.43 31.48
C ALA A 11 -31.00 -39.50 31.45
N GLY A 12 -29.78 -39.10 31.05
CA GLY A 12 -28.52 -39.61 31.64
C GLY A 12 -27.50 -40.29 30.73
N ALA A 13 -26.32 -39.66 30.58
CA ALA A 13 -24.95 -40.23 30.51
C ALA A 13 -23.97 -39.08 30.12
N SER A 14 -23.37 -38.33 31.05
CA SER A 14 -22.15 -38.61 31.84
C SER A 14 -20.88 -38.86 31.03
N CYS A 15 -19.81 -38.15 31.43
CA CYS A 15 -18.39 -38.54 31.49
C CYS A 15 -17.88 -39.47 30.39
N VAL A 16 -16.87 -39.15 29.59
CA VAL A 16 -15.46 -39.10 29.98
C VAL A 16 -14.69 -38.44 28.83
N LEU A 17 -14.14 -37.23 29.01
CA LEU A 17 -12.91 -36.81 28.31
C LEU A 17 -12.25 -35.61 28.99
N ALA A 18 -12.15 -35.68 30.31
CA ALA A 18 -11.38 -34.75 31.13
C ALA A 18 -10.46 -35.57 32.04
N LEU A 19 -9.37 -36.11 31.48
CA LEU A 19 -8.22 -36.67 32.20
C LEU A 19 -7.15 -37.09 31.20
N LEU A 20 -6.30 -36.14 30.81
CA LEU A 20 -4.87 -36.38 30.51
C LEU A 20 -4.16 -35.07 30.84
N LEU A 21 -3.98 -34.85 32.13
CA LEU A 21 -3.23 -33.75 32.73
C LEU A 21 -1.99 -34.36 33.39
N ALA A 22 -0.85 -33.68 33.19
CA ALA A 22 0.32 -33.66 34.06
C ALA A 22 1.27 -34.88 34.09
N THR A 23 2.36 -34.77 33.31
CA THR A 23 3.76 -35.10 33.66
C THR A 23 4.59 -34.62 32.46
N LEU A 24 5.39 -33.55 32.52
CA LEU A 24 6.62 -33.44 33.30
C LEU A 24 7.04 -31.95 33.32
N LEU A 25 7.31 -31.44 34.52
CA LEU A 25 7.94 -30.14 34.78
C LEU A 25 9.42 -30.17 34.36
N LEU A 26 9.97 -28.98 34.13
CA LEU A 26 11.37 -28.57 34.29
C LEU A 26 12.18 -28.35 32.99
N VAL A 27 12.01 -27.17 32.38
CA VAL A 27 13.15 -26.42 31.80
C VAL A 27 13.02 -24.95 32.22
N ALA A 28 14.16 -24.42 32.65
CA ALA A 28 14.38 -23.20 33.41
C ALA A 28 13.85 -21.90 32.77
N GLN A 29 13.40 -20.98 33.62
CA GLN A 29 13.21 -19.57 33.26
C GLN A 29 14.55 -18.83 33.41
N PRO A 30 14.98 -18.00 32.44
CA PRO A 30 16.08 -17.08 32.65
C PRO A 30 15.60 -15.90 33.51
N SER A 31 16.21 -15.77 34.69
CA SER A 31 16.12 -14.60 35.55
C SER A 31 16.64 -13.36 34.80
N PHE A 32 15.74 -12.46 34.41
CA PHE A 32 16.13 -11.12 34.01
C PHE A 32 16.46 -10.31 35.26
N ALA A 33 17.75 -10.23 35.57
CA ALA A 33 18.27 -9.24 36.50
C ALA A 33 18.02 -7.84 35.89
N GLY A 34 17.22 -7.04 36.60
CA GLY A 34 16.94 -5.65 36.22
C GLY A 34 18.23 -4.82 36.24
N THR A 35 18.48 -4.09 35.17
CA THR A 35 19.42 -2.98 35.17
C THR A 35 18.80 -1.79 35.90
N PRO A 36 19.52 -1.13 36.83
CA PRO A 36 19.02 0.06 37.51
C PRO A 36 18.86 1.23 36.51
N PRO A 37 17.90 2.16 36.73
CA PRO A 37 17.79 3.37 35.92
C PRO A 37 18.99 4.29 36.13
N PRO A 38 19.41 5.08 35.11
CA PRO A 38 20.48 6.06 35.29
C PRO A 38 20.01 7.24 36.16
N ASP A 39 20.89 7.69 37.05
CA ASP A 39 20.71 8.86 37.92
C ASP A 39 20.45 10.16 37.13
N PRO A 40 19.51 11.02 37.56
CA PRO A 40 19.26 12.31 36.93
C PRO A 40 19.99 13.43 37.69
N ALA A 41 21.28 13.62 37.45
CA ALA A 41 21.98 14.83 37.90
C ALA A 41 23.30 15.06 37.17
N LEU A 42 23.25 15.83 36.07
CA LEU A 42 24.20 16.92 35.83
C LEU A 42 23.74 17.77 34.64
N LEU A 43 23.06 18.87 34.99
CA LEU A 43 23.06 20.09 34.19
C LEU A 43 24.51 20.50 33.91
N VAL A 44 24.86 20.88 32.67
CA VAL A 44 25.68 22.08 32.40
C VAL A 44 25.41 22.62 30.98
N ALA A 45 24.96 23.89 30.94
CA ALA A 45 25.19 24.96 29.96
C ALA A 45 24.71 24.85 28.49
N ALA A 46 23.70 25.68 28.17
CA ALA A 46 23.71 26.54 26.99
C ALA A 46 24.74 27.69 27.20
N PRO A 47 25.26 28.41 26.17
CA PRO A 47 24.43 29.32 25.36
C PRO A 47 24.93 29.59 23.90
N ALA A 48 24.32 30.60 23.26
CA ALA A 48 24.63 31.31 22.01
C ALA A 48 23.88 30.78 20.77
N GLU A 49 22.76 31.38 20.36
CA GLU A 49 22.62 32.68 19.67
C GLU A 49 23.49 32.78 18.41
N ALA A 50 22.87 32.53 17.26
CA ALA A 50 23.33 33.04 15.96
C ALA A 50 22.09 33.31 15.09
N GLN A 51 21.68 34.58 15.12
CA GLN A 51 20.85 35.24 14.12
C GLN A 51 21.73 35.55 12.90
N LEU A 52 21.26 35.27 11.68
CA LEU A 52 21.58 36.03 10.44
C LEU A 52 20.65 35.53 9.31
N GLU A 53 19.55 36.24 9.07
CA GLU A 53 19.33 37.14 7.92
C GLU A 53 19.10 36.43 6.57
N ALA A 54 17.86 36.56 6.10
CA ALA A 54 17.50 36.48 4.69
C ALA A 54 17.87 37.79 3.98
N PRO A 55 18.02 37.76 2.65
CA PRO A 55 17.55 38.87 1.85
C PRO A 55 16.49 38.45 0.85
N ALA A 56 15.56 39.38 0.66
CA ALA A 56 14.53 39.40 -0.34
C ALA A 56 15.08 39.88 -1.70
N GLU A 57 14.24 39.67 -2.72
CA GLU A 57 14.19 40.37 -4.01
C GLU A 57 15.29 40.15 -5.06
N ALA A 58 14.90 39.46 -6.13
CA ALA A 58 15.27 39.86 -7.49
C ALA A 58 14.13 39.50 -8.45
N LEU A 59 13.28 40.50 -8.71
CA LEU A 59 12.44 40.58 -9.91
C LEU A 59 13.36 40.84 -11.11
N ALA A 60 13.24 40.03 -12.15
CA ALA A 60 13.70 40.40 -13.49
C ALA A 60 12.70 39.86 -14.51
N GLU A 61 11.93 40.80 -15.06
CA GLU A 61 11.09 40.65 -16.24
C GLU A 61 11.94 40.53 -17.52
N ALA A 62 11.23 40.28 -18.62
CA ALA A 62 11.62 40.44 -20.02
C ALA A 62 12.36 39.22 -20.62
N GLN A 63 11.99 38.64 -21.77
CA GLN A 63 11.33 39.19 -22.95
C GLN A 63 10.64 38.10 -23.79
N LEU A 64 9.56 38.57 -24.43
CA LEU A 64 8.72 37.97 -25.45
C LEU A 64 9.47 37.77 -26.77
N SER A 65 9.41 36.58 -27.38
CA SER A 65 9.82 36.36 -28.78
C SER A 65 8.99 35.23 -29.44
N VAL A 66 7.88 35.62 -30.09
CA VAL A 66 7.23 34.89 -31.19
C VAL A 66 7.03 35.95 -32.27
N PRO A 67 7.49 35.74 -33.54
CA PRO A 67 6.56 35.27 -34.56
C PRO A 67 7.17 34.41 -35.68
N GLY A 68 6.30 33.64 -36.34
CA GLY A 68 6.62 32.92 -37.57
C GLY A 68 5.42 32.17 -38.14
N GLU A 69 4.38 32.89 -38.56
CA GLU A 69 3.40 32.43 -39.57
C GLU A 69 4.02 32.56 -40.96
N VAL A 70 3.82 31.58 -41.85
CA VAL A 70 3.40 31.81 -43.26
C VAL A 70 2.65 30.53 -43.76
N PRO A 71 1.56 30.66 -44.55
CA PRO A 71 0.60 29.59 -44.84
C PRO A 71 0.79 28.91 -46.22
N GLY A 72 0.06 27.81 -46.43
CA GLY A 72 -0.12 27.19 -47.74
C GLY A 72 -1.25 26.15 -47.74
N GLU A 73 -2.48 26.58 -48.03
CA GLU A 73 -3.51 25.76 -48.70
C GLU A 73 -3.08 25.60 -50.19
N VAL A 74 -3.47 24.63 -51.01
CA VAL A 74 -4.81 24.13 -51.41
C VAL A 74 -4.64 22.81 -52.25
N PRO A 75 -5.67 22.21 -52.91
CA PRO A 75 -6.21 20.88 -52.61
C PRO A 75 -6.01 19.80 -53.71
N GLY A 76 -6.47 18.57 -53.44
CA GLY A 76 -6.68 17.54 -54.46
C GLY A 76 -7.59 16.42 -53.97
N GLU A 77 -8.79 16.32 -54.54
CA GLU A 77 -9.77 15.26 -54.30
C GLU A 77 -9.54 14.01 -55.18
N VAL A 78 -10.00 12.86 -54.64
CA VAL A 78 -10.53 11.61 -55.26
C VAL A 78 -9.64 10.70 -56.13
N PRO A 79 -9.98 9.39 -56.35
CA PRO A 79 -10.81 8.43 -55.57
C PRO A 79 -10.20 7.00 -55.45
N GLY A 80 -10.81 6.15 -54.60
CA GLY A 80 -11.08 4.73 -54.88
C GLY A 80 -9.97 3.69 -54.68
N GLU A 81 -10.17 2.79 -53.71
CA GLU A 81 -10.35 1.34 -53.90
C GLU A 81 -10.08 0.58 -52.59
N VAL A 82 -11.08 -0.21 -52.19
CA VAL A 82 -11.00 -1.19 -51.11
C VAL A 82 -10.42 -2.48 -51.69
N PRO A 83 -9.41 -3.09 -51.06
CA PRO A 83 -9.43 -4.54 -51.01
C PRO A 83 -8.90 -5.13 -49.70
N GLY A 84 -9.57 -6.22 -49.26
CA GLY A 84 -8.92 -7.26 -48.48
C GLY A 84 -9.60 -7.64 -47.17
N GLU A 85 -10.74 -8.31 -47.27
CA GLU A 85 -11.31 -9.14 -46.21
C GLU A 85 -10.23 -10.06 -45.62
N ALA A 86 -9.97 -9.94 -44.31
CA ALA A 86 -9.05 -10.83 -43.61
C ALA A 86 -9.64 -12.27 -43.58
N PRO A 87 -8.83 -13.33 -43.77
CA PRO A 87 -9.32 -14.70 -43.72
C PRO A 87 -9.92 -15.02 -42.35
N GLN A 88 -11.18 -15.45 -42.33
CA GLN A 88 -11.83 -15.99 -41.14
C GLN A 88 -11.11 -17.28 -40.71
N PRO A 89 -10.82 -17.48 -39.41
CA PRO A 89 -10.28 -18.75 -38.94
C PRO A 89 -11.31 -19.88 -39.16
N PRO A 90 -10.86 -21.12 -39.43
CA PRO A 90 -11.76 -22.23 -39.66
C PRO A 90 -12.65 -22.46 -38.44
N SER A 91 -13.96 -22.44 -38.67
CA SER A 91 -14.99 -22.83 -37.70
C SER A 91 -14.76 -24.28 -37.27
N LEU A 92 -14.32 -24.44 -36.02
CA LEU A 92 -14.22 -25.75 -35.38
C LEU A 92 -15.62 -26.39 -35.30
N PRO A 93 -15.75 -27.70 -35.57
CA PRO A 93 -17.02 -28.38 -35.46
C PRO A 93 -17.51 -28.34 -34.01
N LEU A 94 -18.77 -27.94 -33.85
CA LEU A 94 -19.53 -27.97 -32.60
C LEU A 94 -19.74 -29.44 -32.19
N GLY A 95 -18.73 -30.03 -31.55
CA GLY A 95 -18.70 -31.42 -31.12
C GLY A 95 -18.42 -31.53 -29.63
N ALA A 96 -19.45 -31.96 -28.90
CA ALA A 96 -19.43 -32.48 -27.52
C ALA A 96 -18.82 -31.58 -26.44
N ASP A 97 -19.67 -31.12 -25.51
CA ASP A 97 -19.23 -30.67 -24.19
C ASP A 97 -18.25 -31.73 -23.61
N PRO A 98 -16.99 -31.38 -23.32
CA PRO A 98 -16.15 -32.27 -22.53
C PRO A 98 -16.85 -32.48 -21.19
N PRO A 99 -16.83 -33.70 -20.61
CA PRO A 99 -17.40 -33.89 -19.29
C PRO A 99 -16.74 -32.86 -18.37
N ARG A 100 -17.56 -32.04 -17.72
CA ARG A 100 -17.14 -31.18 -16.61
C ARG A 100 -16.59 -32.11 -15.54
N ARG A 101 -15.31 -32.48 -15.66
CA ARG A 101 -14.56 -33.13 -14.61
C ARG A 101 -14.47 -32.08 -13.53
N SER A 102 -15.34 -32.21 -12.54
CA SER A 102 -15.20 -31.52 -11.27
C SER A 102 -13.84 -31.96 -10.71
N LEU A 103 -12.80 -31.16 -10.99
CA LEU A 103 -11.54 -31.25 -10.26
C LEU A 103 -11.82 -30.70 -8.87
N VAL A 104 -12.40 -31.56 -8.02
CA VAL A 104 -12.30 -31.43 -6.58
C VAL A 104 -10.85 -31.78 -6.22
N GLY A 105 -9.95 -30.86 -6.54
CA GLY A 105 -8.56 -30.87 -6.12
C GLY A 105 -8.42 -29.85 -5.01
N THR A 106 -7.96 -30.28 -3.85
CA THR A 106 -7.48 -29.37 -2.81
C THR A 106 -6.18 -28.75 -3.32
N PHE A 107 -6.29 -27.65 -4.06
CA PHE A 107 -5.15 -26.80 -4.31
C PHE A 107 -4.85 -26.06 -3.01
N THR A 108 -3.77 -26.46 -2.34
CA THR A 108 -3.19 -25.62 -1.29
C THR A 108 -2.68 -24.36 -1.98
N ALA A 109 -3.52 -23.31 -2.01
CA ALA A 109 -3.06 -22.00 -2.43
C ALA A 109 -2.01 -21.54 -1.41
N THR A 110 -0.73 -21.60 -1.80
CA THR A 110 0.29 -20.84 -1.11
C THR A 110 -0.07 -19.38 -1.31
N ILE A 111 -0.70 -18.76 -0.32
CA ILE A 111 -0.80 -17.31 -0.26
C ILE A 111 0.65 -16.85 -0.25
N ARG A 112 1.12 -16.26 -1.36
CA ARG A 112 2.40 -15.57 -1.39
C ARG A 112 2.25 -14.31 -0.54
N THR A 113 2.33 -14.48 0.77
CA THR A 113 2.75 -13.40 1.65
C THR A 113 4.20 -13.12 1.28
N TRP A 114 4.52 -11.88 0.98
CA TRP A 114 5.88 -11.44 0.71
C TRP A 114 6.77 -11.68 1.94
N ASP A 115 8.09 -11.73 1.75
CA ASP A 115 9.04 -11.99 2.83
C ASP A 115 9.08 -10.80 3.81
N ALA A 116 8.38 -10.94 4.94
CA ALA A 116 8.34 -9.92 5.98
C ALA A 116 9.73 -9.63 6.58
N THR A 117 10.67 -10.59 6.52
CA THR A 117 12.03 -10.39 7.01
C THR A 117 12.83 -9.43 6.12
N ALA A 118 12.44 -9.32 4.84
CA ALA A 118 13.03 -8.38 3.88
C ALA A 118 12.42 -6.97 3.95
N THR A 119 11.53 -6.66 4.92
CA THR A 119 10.83 -5.36 4.98
C THR A 119 11.76 -4.14 4.94
N ALA A 120 12.98 -4.25 5.47
CA ALA A 120 13.95 -3.14 5.51
C ALA A 120 14.83 -3.03 4.25
N VAL A 121 14.78 -4.01 3.35
CA VAL A 121 15.55 -4.01 2.10
C VAL A 121 15.17 -2.79 1.27
N ARG A 122 16.18 -2.12 0.72
CA ARG A 122 16.03 -0.97 -0.18
C ARG A 122 15.94 -1.47 -1.60
N MET A 123 14.97 -0.94 -2.34
CA MET A 123 14.77 -1.28 -3.73
C MET A 123 15.33 -0.19 -4.62
N ASP A 124 15.90 -0.60 -5.75
CA ASP A 124 16.16 0.32 -6.85
C ASP A 124 14.85 0.75 -7.51
N GLN A 125 14.92 1.87 -8.23
CA GLN A 125 13.77 2.47 -8.91
C GLN A 125 13.08 1.51 -9.89
N ASP A 126 13.85 0.79 -10.69
CA ASP A 126 13.32 -0.01 -11.80
C ASP A 126 12.63 -1.28 -11.27
N GLN A 127 13.24 -1.93 -10.28
CA GLN A 127 12.65 -3.08 -9.59
C GLN A 127 11.36 -2.68 -8.86
N ALA A 128 11.37 -1.55 -8.14
CA ALA A 128 10.17 -1.07 -7.46
C ALA A 128 9.04 -0.77 -8.44
N MET A 129 9.34 -0.11 -9.57
CA MET A 129 8.36 0.17 -10.61
C MET A 129 7.85 -1.12 -11.27
N HIS A 130 8.73 -2.07 -11.58
CA HIS A 130 8.34 -3.35 -12.15
C HIS A 130 7.33 -4.07 -11.25
N ASP A 131 7.62 -4.18 -9.96
CA ASP A 131 6.76 -4.91 -9.01
C ASP A 131 5.44 -4.18 -8.76
N LEU A 132 5.47 -2.84 -8.66
CA LEU A 132 4.29 -1.99 -8.54
C LEU A 132 3.33 -2.19 -9.71
N LEU A 133 3.84 -2.08 -10.94
CA LEU A 133 3.04 -2.16 -12.16
C LEU A 133 2.55 -3.59 -12.40
N SER A 134 3.38 -4.59 -12.14
CA SER A 134 3.00 -6.01 -12.25
C SER A 134 1.87 -6.39 -11.28
N ALA A 135 1.78 -5.70 -10.14
CA ALA A 135 0.69 -5.86 -9.18
C ALA A 135 -0.59 -5.07 -9.56
N GLY A 136 -0.60 -4.34 -10.68
CA GLY A 136 -1.76 -3.59 -11.16
C GLY A 136 -1.98 -2.26 -10.45
N LEU A 137 -0.98 -1.73 -9.74
CA LEU A 137 -0.96 -0.34 -9.32
C LEU A 137 -0.52 0.54 -10.49
N ARG A 138 -0.82 1.82 -10.39
CA ARG A 138 -0.32 2.84 -11.30
C ARG A 138 0.62 3.79 -10.57
N TRP A 139 1.38 4.54 -11.36
CA TRP A 139 2.30 5.56 -10.89
C TRP A 139 2.11 6.84 -11.71
N LYS A 140 2.23 7.99 -11.08
CA LYS A 140 2.13 9.30 -11.74
C LYS A 140 3.09 10.29 -11.10
N SER A 141 3.90 10.93 -11.94
CA SER A 141 4.79 12.03 -11.56
C SER A 141 4.40 13.31 -12.29
N SER A 142 4.28 14.40 -11.54
CA SER A 142 3.94 15.72 -12.12
C SER A 142 5.06 16.27 -13.00
N GLY A 143 6.31 15.95 -12.67
CA GLY A 143 7.50 16.33 -13.44
C GLY A 143 7.96 15.28 -14.45
N HIS A 144 7.18 14.21 -14.66
CA HIS A 144 7.51 13.11 -15.58
C HIS A 144 8.90 12.50 -15.34
N CYS A 145 9.27 12.34 -14.07
CA CYS A 145 10.60 11.91 -13.66
C CYS A 145 10.55 11.11 -12.34
N VAL A 146 11.66 10.42 -12.05
CA VAL A 146 11.85 9.50 -10.91
C VAL A 146 13.01 9.91 -9.99
N ASN A 147 13.60 11.08 -10.19
CA ASN A 147 14.78 11.52 -9.43
C ASN A 147 14.38 11.93 -7.99
N ALA A 148 14.93 11.26 -6.98
CA ALA A 148 14.63 11.50 -5.56
C ALA A 148 15.04 12.91 -5.07
N ASP A 149 15.94 13.61 -5.75
CA ASP A 149 16.35 14.96 -5.41
C ASP A 149 15.55 16.04 -6.14
N ARG A 150 14.38 15.70 -6.71
CA ARG A 150 13.47 16.66 -7.36
C ARG A 150 12.04 16.49 -6.85
N ARG A 151 11.51 17.55 -6.21
CA ARG A 151 10.16 17.58 -5.59
C ARG A 151 8.98 17.38 -6.54
N THR A 152 9.18 17.55 -7.84
CA THR A 152 8.15 17.32 -8.86
C THR A 152 8.16 15.89 -9.37
N CYS A 153 9.21 15.12 -9.08
CA CYS A 153 9.29 13.72 -9.44
C CYS A 153 8.49 12.86 -8.45
N THR A 154 8.21 11.62 -8.83
CA THR A 154 7.74 10.59 -7.91
C THR A 154 8.79 9.50 -7.90
N SER A 155 9.65 9.49 -6.90
CA SER A 155 10.75 8.52 -6.84
C SER A 155 10.37 7.34 -5.98
N LEU A 156 10.75 6.14 -6.39
CA LEU A 156 10.72 4.92 -5.60
C LEU A 156 12.15 4.41 -5.32
N GLU A 157 13.17 5.16 -5.71
CA GLU A 157 14.56 4.85 -5.39
C GLU A 157 14.73 4.80 -3.86
N ASP A 158 15.37 3.74 -3.35
CA ASP A 158 15.52 3.46 -1.92
C ASP A 158 14.20 3.31 -1.15
N ILE A 159 13.06 3.07 -1.82
CA ILE A 159 11.85 2.65 -1.11
C ILE A 159 12.12 1.32 -0.40
N ARG A 160 11.48 1.13 0.77
CA ARG A 160 11.56 -0.15 1.47
C ARG A 160 10.70 -1.19 0.76
N TYR A 161 11.22 -2.41 0.65
CA TYR A 161 10.46 -3.56 0.15
C TYR A 161 9.13 -3.72 0.88
N GLY A 162 9.13 -3.62 2.22
CA GLY A 162 7.89 -3.72 2.99
C GLY A 162 6.90 -2.59 2.74
N THR A 163 7.36 -1.38 2.41
CA THR A 163 6.48 -0.26 2.06
C THR A 163 5.83 -0.49 0.70
N LEU A 164 6.59 -0.93 -0.30
CA LEU A 164 6.04 -1.27 -1.61
C LEU A 164 5.05 -2.44 -1.53
N MET A 165 5.41 -3.50 -0.82
CA MET A 165 4.56 -4.69 -0.71
C MET A 165 3.27 -4.41 0.06
N GLN A 166 3.29 -3.54 1.07
CA GLN A 166 2.06 -3.14 1.77
C GLN A 166 1.17 -2.23 0.92
N ALA A 167 1.72 -1.38 0.05
CA ALA A 167 0.93 -0.67 -0.95
C ALA A 167 0.27 -1.64 -1.94
N ILE A 168 0.97 -2.72 -2.31
CA ILE A 168 0.42 -3.83 -3.11
C ILE A 168 -0.69 -4.56 -2.36
N ASP A 169 -0.52 -4.82 -1.06
CA ASP A 169 -1.56 -5.44 -0.27
C ASP A 169 -2.79 -4.53 -0.15
N LEU A 170 -2.62 -3.21 0.03
CA LEU A 170 -3.73 -2.25 -0.04
C LEU A 170 -4.51 -2.37 -1.35
N LYS A 171 -3.82 -2.44 -2.49
CA LYS A 171 -4.45 -2.68 -3.81
C LYS A 171 -5.25 -3.99 -3.84
N ARG A 172 -4.70 -5.07 -3.28
CA ARG A 172 -5.34 -6.40 -3.27
C ARG A 172 -6.56 -6.45 -2.35
N VAL A 173 -6.44 -5.95 -1.13
CA VAL A 173 -7.52 -6.01 -0.14
C VAL A 173 -8.65 -5.03 -0.43
N SER A 174 -8.34 -3.87 -1.02
CA SER A 174 -9.36 -2.89 -1.42
C SER A 174 -10.03 -3.22 -2.75
N GLY A 175 -9.30 -3.89 -3.66
CA GLY A 175 -9.71 -4.02 -5.07
C GLY A 175 -9.73 -2.70 -5.84
N CYS A 176 -9.35 -1.58 -5.21
CA CYS A 176 -9.48 -0.25 -5.77
C CYS A 176 -8.35 0.09 -6.77
N PRO A 177 -8.56 1.00 -7.73
CA PRO A 177 -7.45 1.65 -8.42
C PRO A 177 -6.57 2.38 -7.41
N ILE A 178 -5.26 2.11 -7.42
CA ILE A 178 -4.26 2.79 -6.60
C ILE A 178 -3.26 3.43 -7.56
N ILE A 179 -3.04 4.75 -7.41
CA ILE A 179 -2.08 5.52 -8.18
C ILE A 179 -1.08 6.13 -7.20
N VAL A 180 0.17 5.67 -7.23
CA VAL A 180 1.25 6.27 -6.44
C VAL A 180 1.66 7.60 -7.05
N THR A 181 1.69 8.65 -6.24
CA THR A 181 1.99 10.03 -6.63
C THR A 181 3.20 10.62 -5.91
N GLY A 182 3.66 9.98 -4.85
CA GLY A 182 4.83 10.38 -4.08
C GLY A 182 5.49 9.17 -3.43
N GLY A 183 6.80 9.24 -3.23
CA GLY A 183 7.60 8.18 -2.65
C GLY A 183 8.78 8.75 -1.89
N THR A 184 10.00 8.59 -2.39
CA THR A 184 11.23 8.98 -1.69
C THR A 184 11.79 10.35 -2.06
N GLU A 185 11.10 11.08 -2.95
CA GLU A 185 11.53 12.39 -3.40
C GLU A 185 11.67 13.43 -2.28
N LYS A 186 12.48 14.47 -2.53
CA LYS A 186 12.62 15.61 -1.63
C LYS A 186 11.35 16.45 -1.61
N GLY A 187 11.13 17.17 -0.52
CA GLY A 187 9.99 18.08 -0.36
C GLY A 187 9.05 17.70 0.78
N HIS A 188 9.22 16.48 1.30
CA HIS A 188 8.47 15.95 2.45
C HIS A 188 9.14 16.26 3.79
N ALA A 189 8.34 16.29 4.86
CA ALA A 189 8.86 16.43 6.21
C ALA A 189 9.83 15.29 6.56
N GLY A 190 10.94 15.64 7.21
CA GLY A 190 11.92 14.69 7.72
C GLY A 190 11.39 13.90 8.92
N GLY A 191 12.12 12.85 9.33
CA GLY A 191 11.78 12.07 10.51
C GLY A 191 12.43 10.70 10.54
N ARG A 192 12.15 9.90 11.57
CA ARG A 192 12.57 8.48 11.63
C ARG A 192 11.84 7.64 10.59
N PHE A 193 10.55 7.93 10.41
CA PHE A 193 9.65 7.24 9.48
C PHE A 193 9.14 8.25 8.46
N SER A 194 9.90 8.49 7.40
CA SER A 194 9.65 9.53 6.41
C SER A 194 9.72 8.99 4.97
N HIS A 195 9.24 9.80 4.03
CA HIS A 195 9.36 9.59 2.58
C HIS A 195 10.79 9.30 2.15
N ARG A 196 11.72 10.22 2.46
CA ARG A 196 13.15 10.06 2.12
C ARG A 196 13.78 8.80 2.69
N LYS A 197 13.22 8.23 3.76
CA LYS A 197 13.67 6.97 4.36
C LYS A 197 12.88 5.76 3.87
N GLY A 198 12.05 5.89 2.85
CA GLY A 198 11.32 4.80 2.19
C GLY A 198 10.22 4.19 3.04
N PHE A 199 9.75 4.85 4.11
CA PHE A 199 8.70 4.34 4.99
C PHE A 199 7.29 4.74 4.54
N LYS A 200 7.19 5.75 3.66
CA LYS A 200 5.93 6.37 3.31
C LYS A 200 5.74 6.38 1.80
N VAL A 201 4.49 6.37 1.38
CA VAL A 201 4.09 6.51 -0.03
C VAL A 201 2.85 7.39 -0.07
N ASP A 202 2.80 8.27 -1.08
CA ASP A 202 1.59 9.05 -1.36
C ASP A 202 0.79 8.38 -2.45
N ILE A 203 -0.52 8.25 -2.25
CA ILE A 203 -1.43 7.78 -3.29
C ILE A 203 -2.53 8.81 -3.59
N ALA A 204 -2.90 8.93 -4.85
CA ALA A 204 -3.97 9.82 -5.26
C ALA A 204 -5.31 9.40 -4.65
N HIS A 205 -6.11 10.38 -4.23
CA HIS A 205 -7.51 10.15 -3.91
C HIS A 205 -8.28 9.58 -5.09
N ASN A 206 -9.23 8.71 -4.76
CA ASN A 206 -10.34 8.35 -5.62
C ASN A 206 -11.45 7.73 -4.76
N ALA A 207 -12.69 7.87 -5.23
CA ALA A 207 -13.86 7.46 -4.46
C ALA A 207 -13.82 6.02 -3.94
N CYS A 208 -13.17 5.09 -4.65
CA CYS A 208 -13.02 3.71 -4.18
C CYS A 208 -12.09 3.63 -2.96
N VAL A 209 -10.85 4.12 -3.09
CA VAL A 209 -9.87 4.01 -2.00
C VAL A 209 -10.28 4.85 -0.78
N ASP A 210 -10.84 6.03 -1.01
CA ASP A 210 -11.33 6.91 0.06
C ASP A 210 -12.44 6.22 0.85
N SER A 211 -13.42 5.63 0.15
CA SER A 211 -14.50 4.88 0.80
C SER A 211 -14.00 3.60 1.47
N PHE A 212 -13.00 2.93 0.91
CA PHE A 212 -12.46 1.71 1.51
C PHE A 212 -11.78 2.02 2.84
N ILE A 213 -10.87 3.00 2.85
CA ILE A 213 -10.12 3.40 4.05
C ILE A 213 -11.10 3.90 5.12
N THR A 214 -11.94 4.88 4.79
CA THR A 214 -12.82 5.53 5.78
C THR A 214 -13.89 4.61 6.38
N ARG A 215 -14.29 3.54 5.67
CA ARG A 215 -15.28 2.56 6.17
C ARG A 215 -14.68 1.34 6.84
N THR A 216 -13.46 0.96 6.45
CA THR A 216 -12.84 -0.30 6.92
C THR A 216 -11.85 -0.05 8.03
N TYR A 217 -11.17 1.10 8.01
CA TYR A 217 -10.13 1.44 8.96
C TYR A 217 -10.68 2.27 10.10
N ARG A 218 -10.09 2.09 11.28
CA ARG A 218 -10.50 2.81 12.49
C ARG A 218 -9.94 4.22 12.41
N PHE A 219 -10.81 5.23 12.50
CA PHE A 219 -10.36 6.60 12.77
C PHE A 219 -9.58 6.64 14.09
N TRP A 220 -8.40 7.24 14.06
CA TRP A 220 -7.50 7.34 15.20
C TRP A 220 -7.54 8.71 15.86
N LYS A 221 -7.23 9.77 15.10
CA LYS A 221 -7.23 11.16 15.55
C LYS A 221 -7.05 12.11 14.37
N VAL A 222 -7.28 13.39 14.62
CA VAL A 222 -6.84 14.48 13.72
C VAL A 222 -5.38 14.84 14.03
N ARG A 223 -4.54 14.96 13.01
CA ARG A 223 -3.15 15.46 13.12
C ARG A 223 -3.16 16.99 13.23
N GLY A 224 -2.07 17.59 13.72
CA GLY A 224 -2.00 19.04 13.97
C GLY A 224 -2.20 19.95 12.75
N ASP A 225 -2.08 19.41 11.54
CA ASP A 225 -2.35 20.08 10.26
C ASP A 225 -3.79 19.87 9.74
N GLY A 226 -4.63 19.16 10.50
CA GLY A 226 -6.03 18.89 10.13
C GLY A 226 -6.24 17.56 9.41
N ALA A 227 -5.19 16.79 9.10
CA ALA A 227 -5.36 15.50 8.43
C ALA A 227 -5.99 14.46 9.36
N ASP A 228 -7.05 13.79 8.90
CA ASP A 228 -7.66 12.66 9.62
C ASP A 228 -6.76 11.43 9.50
N LEU A 229 -6.44 10.80 10.62
CA LEU A 229 -5.59 9.61 10.65
C LEU A 229 -6.43 8.35 10.84
N TYR A 230 -6.20 7.36 10.00
CA TYR A 230 -6.84 6.05 10.06
C TYR A 230 -5.81 4.95 10.30
N ARG A 231 -6.27 3.86 10.93
CA ARG A 231 -5.45 2.67 11.19
C ARG A 231 -6.14 1.41 10.68
N PRO A 232 -5.42 0.56 9.91
CA PRO A 232 -5.97 -0.71 9.48
C PRO A 232 -6.23 -1.63 10.68
N PRO A 233 -7.11 -2.64 10.53
CA PRO A 233 -7.21 -3.70 11.51
C PRO A 233 -5.85 -4.41 11.67
N PRO A 234 -5.55 -5.01 12.84
CA PRO A 234 -4.34 -5.79 13.03
C PRO A 234 -4.22 -6.90 11.97
N MET A 235 -3.08 -6.96 11.29
CA MET A 235 -2.78 -8.02 10.32
C MET A 235 -2.06 -9.18 11.03
N PRO A 236 -2.44 -10.45 10.78
CA PRO A 236 -1.70 -11.59 11.31
C PRO A 236 -0.23 -11.55 10.89
N GLY A 237 0.68 -11.69 11.86
CA GLY A 237 2.12 -11.73 11.60
C GLY A 237 2.83 -10.39 11.51
N LEU A 238 2.12 -9.26 11.59
CA LEU A 238 2.72 -7.93 11.76
C LEU A 238 2.39 -7.37 13.16
N PRO A 239 3.26 -6.54 13.76
CA PRO A 239 2.92 -5.84 14.99
C PRO A 239 1.69 -4.94 14.75
N PRO A 240 0.71 -4.92 15.67
CA PRO A 240 -0.48 -4.10 15.49
C PRO A 240 -0.12 -2.61 15.47
N ASP A 241 -1.00 -1.80 14.87
CA ASP A 241 -1.05 -0.36 15.15
C ASP A 241 0.17 0.45 14.68
N LEU A 242 0.91 -0.08 13.71
CA LEU A 242 2.11 0.53 13.15
C LEU A 242 1.84 1.45 11.96
N ASP A 243 0.91 1.04 11.10
CA ASP A 243 0.58 1.78 9.89
C ASP A 243 -0.41 2.90 10.17
N VAL A 244 -0.24 4.01 9.44
CA VAL A 244 -1.07 5.19 9.58
C VAL A 244 -1.39 5.73 8.19
N TYR A 245 -2.67 5.94 7.94
CA TYR A 245 -3.18 6.52 6.70
C TYR A 245 -3.64 7.94 7.03
N ALA A 246 -2.95 8.96 6.54
CA ALA A 246 -3.33 10.34 6.73
C ALA A 246 -4.11 10.85 5.51
N ASP A 247 -5.32 11.32 5.73
CA ASP A 247 -6.15 11.97 4.72
C ASP A 247 -5.70 13.42 4.58
N GLU A 248 -4.84 13.71 3.60
CA GLU A 248 -4.42 15.07 3.27
C GLU A 248 -5.26 15.63 2.12
N PRO A 249 -5.40 16.96 1.94
CA PRO A 249 -6.34 17.53 0.95
C PRO A 249 -6.19 17.08 -0.51
N THR A 250 -5.06 16.48 -0.89
CA THR A 250 -4.75 16.13 -2.29
C THR A 250 -4.36 14.67 -2.49
N HIS A 251 -4.02 13.95 -1.42
CA HIS A 251 -3.55 12.58 -1.48
C HIS A 251 -3.67 11.92 -0.10
N TRP A 252 -3.63 10.59 -0.09
CA TRP A 252 -3.34 9.86 1.12
C TRP A 252 -1.84 9.80 1.33
N ASP A 253 -1.38 10.25 2.50
CA ASP A 253 -0.02 10.08 2.97
C ASP A 253 0.03 8.86 3.91
N ILE A 254 0.64 7.77 3.44
CA ILE A 254 0.56 6.47 4.11
C ILE A 254 1.92 6.08 4.67
N LEU A 255 1.96 5.81 5.97
CA LEU A 255 3.10 5.28 6.68
C LEU A 255 2.97 3.77 6.87
N PHE A 256 4.00 3.04 6.43
CA PHE A 256 4.19 1.61 6.64
C PHE A 256 5.45 1.35 7.47
N ARG A 257 5.35 0.72 8.66
CA ARG A 257 6.53 0.52 9.54
C ARG A 257 7.05 -0.91 9.55
#